data_AF-A0A934ZAL9-F1
#
_entry.id   AF-A0A934ZAL9-F1
#
_cell.length_a   1.000
_cell.length_b   1.000
_cell.length_c   1.000
_cell.angle_alpha   90.00
_cell.angle_beta   90.00
_cell.angle_gamma   90.00
#
_symmetry.space_group_name_H-M   'P 1'
#
loop_
_entity.id
_entity.type
_entity.pdbx_description
1 polymer ?
#
loop_
_entity_poly.entity_id
_entity_poly.type
_entity_poly.pdbx_seq_one_letter_code
_entity_poly.pdbx_strand_id
1 'polypeptide(L)'
;MDPGDRLRWRRLQGHLPHQQHPLTNDNFGRQFFATYCDRCHAAGTRPALNTLALIQANSTAIDSSAAAGASAVNTTMPQGGATPTEAERRQLGEWLACGAR
;
A
#
# COMPACT_ATOMS: atom_id res chain seq x y z
N MET A 1 -34.42 19.62 22.15
CA MET A 1 -33.40 19.16 21.18
C MET A 1 -34.10 18.95 19.84
N ASP A 2 -33.61 19.60 18.78
CA ASP A 2 -34.27 19.62 17.46
C ASP A 2 -33.86 18.41 16.59
N PRO A 3 -34.79 17.73 15.89
CA PRO A 3 -34.48 16.60 15.01
C PRO A 3 -33.54 16.91 13.83
N GLY A 4 -33.35 18.19 13.47
CA GLY A 4 -32.53 18.64 12.35
C GLY A 4 -31.01 18.50 12.53
N ASP A 5 -30.52 18.40 13.78
CA ASP A 5 -29.08 18.35 14.08
C ASP A 5 -28.44 16.98 13.84
N ARG A 6 -29.23 15.91 13.70
CA ARG A 6 -28.72 14.56 13.41
C ARG A 6 -28.33 14.35 11.94
N LEU A 7 -28.81 15.19 11.04
CA LEU A 7 -28.51 15.10 9.61
C LEU A 7 -27.26 15.91 9.20
N ARG A 8 -26.80 16.84 10.04
CA ARG A 8 -25.57 17.63 9.78
C ARG A 8 -24.30 16.93 10.24
N TRP A 9 -24.35 16.04 11.24
CA TRP A 9 -23.19 15.25 11.67
C TRP A 9 -22.78 14.13 10.70
N ARG A 10 -23.66 13.74 9.76
CA ARG A 10 -23.32 12.78 8.70
C ARG A 10 -22.49 13.36 7.54
N ARG A 11 -22.20 14.67 7.54
CA ARG A 11 -21.61 15.38 6.39
C ARG A 11 -20.26 16.06 6.68
N LEU A 12 -19.56 15.64 7.74
CA LEU A 12 -18.17 16.03 8.05
C LEU A 12 -17.22 14.83 8.17
N GLN A 13 -17.63 13.65 7.72
CA GLN A 13 -16.70 12.56 7.38
C GLN A 13 -16.16 12.83 5.97
N GLY A 14 -15.28 13.82 5.87
CA GLY A 14 -14.59 14.16 4.64
C GLY A 14 -13.69 13.01 4.19
N HIS A 15 -14.12 12.31 3.15
CA HIS A 15 -13.32 11.78 2.06
C HIS A 15 -11.85 11.44 2.38
N LEU A 16 -11.64 10.23 2.89
CA LEU A 16 -10.54 9.41 2.42
C LEU A 16 -11.14 8.24 1.65
N PRO A 17 -10.61 7.84 0.48
CA PRO A 17 -11.08 6.65 -0.23
C PRO A 17 -10.49 5.40 0.45
N HIS A 18 -10.74 5.21 1.75
CA HIS A 18 -10.28 4.01 2.44
C HIS A 18 -11.39 2.98 2.46
N GLN A 19 -11.08 1.83 1.89
CA GLN A 19 -11.89 0.63 1.93
C GLN A 19 -12.27 0.34 3.39
N GLN A 20 -13.47 -0.18 3.64
CA GLN A 20 -14.05 -0.37 4.97
C GLN A 20 -13.27 -1.36 5.87
N HIS A 21 -12.11 -1.85 5.42
CA HIS A 21 -11.22 -2.75 6.13
C HIS A 21 -9.77 -2.33 5.87
N PRO A 22 -8.92 -2.22 6.90
CA PRO A 22 -7.50 -1.92 6.69
C PRO A 22 -6.84 -3.04 5.86
N LEU A 23 -5.96 -2.66 4.94
CA LEU A 23 -5.09 -3.61 4.25
C LEU A 23 -4.15 -4.26 5.28
N THR A 24 -3.97 -5.56 5.17
CA THR A 24 -3.10 -6.37 6.03
C THR A 24 -2.14 -7.21 5.20
N ASN A 25 -1.11 -7.76 5.83
CA ASN A 25 -0.21 -8.71 5.19
C ASN A 25 -0.98 -9.94 4.68
N ASP A 26 -2.02 -10.36 5.42
CA ASP A 26 -2.81 -11.54 5.08
C ASP A 26 -3.79 -11.33 3.93
N ASN A 27 -4.40 -10.13 3.84
CA ASN A 27 -5.39 -9.83 2.81
C ASN A 27 -4.80 -9.11 1.59
N PHE A 28 -3.55 -8.63 1.66
CA PHE A 28 -2.92 -7.83 0.61
C PHE A 28 -1.41 -8.07 0.50
N GLY A 29 -0.64 -7.74 1.55
CA GLY A 29 0.82 -7.60 1.46
C GLY A 29 1.53 -8.85 0.89
N ARG A 30 1.22 -10.03 1.44
CA ARG A 30 1.83 -11.30 0.99
C ARG A 30 1.58 -11.57 -0.49
N GLN A 31 0.34 -11.38 -0.97
CA GLN A 31 0.01 -11.66 -2.36
C GLN A 31 0.62 -10.62 -3.31
N PHE A 32 0.64 -9.35 -2.91
CA PHE A 32 1.26 -8.29 -3.69
C PHE A 32 2.77 -8.56 -3.91
N PHE A 33 3.49 -8.90 -2.83
CA PHE A 33 4.93 -9.18 -2.91
C PHE A 33 5.24 -10.43 -3.73
N ALA A 34 4.48 -11.50 -3.53
CA ALA A 34 4.62 -12.72 -4.33
C ALA A 34 4.41 -12.47 -5.84
N THR A 35 3.47 -11.58 -6.18
CA THR A 35 3.13 -11.28 -7.58
C THR A 35 4.18 -10.39 -8.24
N TYR A 36 4.66 -9.35 -7.55
CA TYR A 36 5.41 -8.26 -8.20
C TYR A 36 6.87 -8.15 -7.74
N CYS A 37 7.21 -8.56 -6.52
CA CYS A 37 8.48 -8.25 -5.87
C CYS A 37 9.42 -9.48 -5.79
N ASP A 38 8.87 -10.63 -5.40
CA ASP A 38 9.67 -11.78 -4.96
C ASP A 38 10.55 -12.36 -6.05
N ARG A 39 10.13 -12.29 -7.32
CA ARG A 39 10.91 -12.77 -8.47
C ARG A 39 12.36 -12.25 -8.50
N CYS A 40 12.59 -11.03 -8.01
CA CYS A 40 13.93 -10.44 -7.90
C CYS A 40 14.40 -10.42 -6.45
N HIS A 41 13.52 -9.99 -5.52
CA HIS A 41 13.91 -9.69 -4.15
C HIS A 41 14.01 -10.94 -3.25
N ALA A 42 13.41 -12.06 -3.63
CA ALA A 42 13.68 -13.37 -3.01
C ALA A 42 14.87 -14.09 -3.67
N ALA A 43 15.25 -13.69 -4.90
CA ALA A 43 16.36 -14.26 -5.67
C ALA A 43 17.71 -13.57 -5.41
N GLY A 44 17.79 -12.64 -4.46
CA GLY A 44 19.04 -12.01 -4.01
C GLY A 44 19.26 -10.56 -4.45
N THR A 45 18.33 -9.94 -5.21
CA THR A 45 18.35 -8.48 -5.43
C THR A 45 18.17 -7.77 -4.09
N ARG A 46 19.02 -6.76 -3.82
CA ARG A 46 18.93 -5.96 -2.60
C ARG A 46 18.00 -4.74 -2.79
N PRO A 47 17.24 -4.33 -1.76
CA PRO A 47 17.11 -5.01 -0.46
C PRO A 47 16.38 -6.34 -0.61
N ALA A 48 16.67 -7.30 0.28
CA ALA A 48 15.86 -8.51 0.37
C ALA A 48 14.49 -8.14 0.94
N LEU A 49 13.40 -8.60 0.30
CA LEU A 49 12.02 -8.26 0.68
C LEU A 49 11.15 -9.50 0.93
N ASN A 50 11.78 -10.65 1.16
CA ASN A 50 11.14 -11.96 1.25
C ASN A 50 10.53 -12.28 2.64
N THR A 51 10.55 -11.34 3.59
CA THR A 51 9.89 -11.49 4.89
C THR A 51 9.19 -10.19 5.28
N LEU A 52 8.11 -10.29 6.07
CA LEU A 52 7.36 -9.11 6.53
C LEU A 52 8.25 -8.12 7.32
N ALA A 53 9.16 -8.62 8.14
CA ALA A 53 10.09 -7.78 8.90
C ALA A 53 11.03 -6.98 7.98
N LEU A 54 11.50 -7.59 6.89
CA LEU A 54 12.33 -6.90 5.89
C LEU A 54 11.51 -5.88 5.09
N ILE A 55 10.26 -6.19 4.75
CA ILE A 55 9.34 -5.25 4.09
C ILE A 55 9.12 -4.03 4.99
N GLN A 56 8.83 -4.25 6.28
CA GLN A 56 8.67 -3.19 7.27
C GLN A 56 9.93 -2.33 7.41
N ALA A 57 11.10 -2.96 7.49
CA ALA A 57 12.39 -2.26 7.60
C ALA A 57 12.75 -1.44 6.35
N ASN A 58 12.19 -1.77 5.18
CA ASN A 58 12.46 -1.10 3.91
C ASN A 58 11.26 -0.32 3.37
N SER A 59 10.21 -0.10 4.17
CA SER A 59 8.93 0.46 3.72
C SER A 59 9.06 1.80 3.00
N THR A 60 9.90 2.71 3.51
CA THR A 60 10.18 4.01 2.86
C THR A 60 10.85 3.85 1.48
N ALA A 61 11.74 2.87 1.33
CA ALA A 61 12.41 2.62 0.05
C ALA A 61 11.48 1.94 -0.97
N ILE A 62 10.57 1.08 -0.48
CA ILE A 62 9.53 0.47 -1.30
C ILE A 62 8.55 1.56 -1.78
N ASP A 63 8.07 2.41 -0.88
CA ASP A 63 7.13 3.48 -1.20
C ASP A 63 7.71 4.40 -2.30
N SER A 64 8.96 4.85 -2.10
CA SER A 64 9.64 5.75 -3.02
C SER A 64 9.99 5.15 -4.39
N SER A 65 9.85 3.83 -4.58
CA SER A 65 10.22 3.15 -5.83
C SER A 65 9.06 2.42 -6.52
N ALA A 66 8.02 2.03 -5.78
CA ALA A 66 6.99 1.12 -6.26
C ALA A 66 5.56 1.56 -5.94
N ALA A 67 5.34 2.41 -4.94
CA ALA A 67 4.00 2.75 -4.49
C ALA A 67 3.52 4.08 -5.08
N ALA A 68 2.27 4.41 -4.77
CA ALA A 68 1.78 5.76 -4.87
C ALA A 68 1.80 6.38 -3.47
N GLY A 69 2.83 7.18 -3.20
CA GLY A 69 2.90 8.01 -2.01
C GLY A 69 1.88 9.15 -2.06
N ALA A 70 1.94 10.07 -1.10
CA ALA A 70 0.95 11.14 -0.99
C ALA A 70 0.84 12.06 -2.23
N SER A 71 1.90 12.18 -3.02
CA SER A 71 2.00 13.21 -4.07
C SER A 71 2.12 12.65 -5.49
N ALA A 72 2.49 11.37 -5.66
CA ALA A 72 2.76 10.80 -6.99
C ALA A 72 2.78 9.26 -6.96
N VAL A 73 2.61 8.68 -8.15
CA VAL A 73 2.76 7.24 -8.40
C VAL A 73 4.19 6.97 -8.87
N ASN A 74 4.92 6.11 -8.17
CA ASN A 74 6.25 5.67 -8.60
C ASN A 74 6.16 4.35 -9.36
N THR A 75 6.80 4.30 -10.53
CA THR A 75 6.78 3.16 -11.46
C THR A 75 8.15 2.54 -11.68
N THR A 76 9.16 2.96 -10.91
CA THR A 76 10.54 2.48 -11.03
C THR A 76 10.64 0.97 -10.79
N MET A 77 9.86 0.46 -9.86
CA MET A 77 9.76 -0.96 -9.55
C MET A 77 8.36 -1.53 -9.82
N PRO A 78 8.27 -2.81 -10.21
CA PRO A 78 9.40 -3.69 -10.54
C PRO A 78 9.91 -3.42 -11.98
N GLN A 79 11.19 -3.65 -12.23
CA GLN A 79 11.79 -3.54 -13.57
C GLN A 79 11.52 -4.82 -14.36
N GLY A 80 10.72 -4.74 -15.43
CA GLY A 80 10.33 -5.87 -16.28
C GLY A 80 9.09 -6.63 -15.80
N GLY A 81 8.75 -7.74 -16.48
CA GLY A 81 7.66 -8.66 -16.10
C GLY A 81 6.30 -8.01 -15.86
N ALA A 82 5.49 -8.63 -14.99
CA ALA A 82 4.24 -8.03 -14.50
C ALA A 82 4.54 -6.81 -13.64
N THR A 83 3.78 -5.74 -13.82
CA THR A 83 3.89 -4.48 -13.08
C THR A 83 2.54 -4.15 -12.44
N PRO A 84 2.52 -3.61 -11.20
CA PRO A 84 1.28 -3.19 -10.57
C PRO A 84 0.63 -2.04 -11.33
N THR A 85 -0.70 -2.08 -11.43
CA THR A 85 -1.53 -0.95 -11.88
C THR A 85 -1.45 0.21 -10.90
N GLU A 86 -1.86 1.40 -11.34
CA GLU A 86 -1.89 2.60 -10.49
C GLU A 86 -2.74 2.41 -9.22
N ALA A 87 -3.86 1.69 -9.32
CA ALA A 87 -4.72 1.39 -8.19
C ALA A 87 -4.02 0.48 -7.16
N GLU A 88 -3.34 -0.56 -7.63
CA GLU A 88 -2.56 -1.46 -6.75
C GLU A 88 -1.37 -0.73 -6.11
N ARG A 89 -0.75 0.25 -6.80
CA ARG A 89 0.30 1.09 -6.22
C ARG A 89 -0.23 1.99 -5.11
N ARG A 90 -1.46 2.50 -5.24
CA ARG A 90 -2.14 3.22 -4.15
C ARG A 90 -2.42 2.32 -2.96
N GLN A 91 -2.88 1.09 -3.19
CA GLN A 91 -3.07 0.12 -2.11
C GLN A 91 -1.75 -0.22 -1.42
N LEU A 92 -0.65 -0.36 -2.18
CA LEU A 92 0.69 -0.56 -1.62
C LEU A 92 1.07 0.63 -0.72
N GLY A 93 0.91 1.86 -1.20
CA GLY A 93 1.25 3.07 -0.44
C GLY A 93 0.43 3.17 0.86
N GLU A 94 -0.87 2.92 0.79
CA GLU A 94 -1.76 2.87 1.96
C GLU A 94 -1.30 1.83 2.98
N TRP A 95 -1.04 0.61 2.54
CA TRP A 95 -0.59 -0.47 3.43
C TRP A 95 0.75 -0.17 4.10
N LEU A 96 1.71 0.40 3.34
CA LEU A 96 3.02 0.81 3.87
C LEU A 96 2.88 1.96 4.88
N ALA A 97 2.02 2.96 4.60
CA ALA A 97 1.74 4.07 5.51
C ALA A 97 1.11 3.60 6.84
N CYS A 98 0.36 2.51 6.82
CA CYS A 98 -0.17 1.85 8.03
C CYS A 98 0.85 0.94 8.75
N GLY A 99 2.10 0.89 8.27
CA GLY A 99 3.20 0.17 8.88
C GLY A 99 3.34 -1.28 8.41
N ALA A 100 2.79 -1.63 7.25
CA ALA A 100 2.89 -2.96 6.65
C ALA A 100 2.57 -4.09 7.66
N ARG A 101 1.37 -4.01 8.24
CA ARG A 101 0.87 -4.96 9.25
C ARG A 101 0.07 -6.07 8.59
#